data_AF-A0A363RRF1-F1
#
_entry.id   AF-A0A363RRF1-F1
#
_cell.length_a   1.000
_cell.length_b   1.000
_cell.length_c   1.000
_cell.angle_alpha   90.00
_cell.angle_beta   90.00
_cell.angle_gamma   90.00
#
_symmetry.space_group_name_H-M   'P 1'
#
loop_
_entity.id
_entity.type
_entity.pdbx_description
1 polymer ?
#
loop_
_entity_poly.entity_id
_entity_poly.type
_entity_poly.pdbx_seq_one_letter_code
_entity_poly.pdbx_strand_id
1 'polypeptide(L)'
;MSTKEPAIGGVKASWSPLSSWPSTLIYRGTVFRCLKAVWPYENVVDFMVVVDHESPCGFAFIVTTGYKAGHILVKLPVDARAPNAQALSTDWIIANWAYWIYPECPVECVRVIENYPSEVQIEDAALSAPRGLQMK
;
A
#
# COMPACT_ATOMS: atom_id res chain seq x y z
N MET A 1 -9.30 -44.16 -3.61
CA MET A 1 -8.06 -43.76 -2.94
C MET A 1 -7.44 -42.60 -3.72
N SER A 2 -7.32 -41.45 -3.06
CA SER A 2 -6.41 -40.32 -3.31
C SER A 2 -6.37 -39.67 -4.71
N THR A 3 -7.31 -38.75 -4.97
CA THR A 3 -7.01 -37.56 -5.80
C THR A 3 -6.34 -36.52 -4.90
N LYS A 4 -5.00 -36.42 -4.97
CA LYS A 4 -4.31 -35.24 -4.44
C LYS A 4 -4.49 -34.13 -5.47
N GLU A 5 -5.48 -33.29 -5.23
CA GLU A 5 -5.58 -31.97 -5.80
C GLU A 5 -4.32 -31.20 -5.36
N PRO A 6 -3.51 -30.64 -6.26
CA PRO A 6 -2.42 -29.78 -5.81
C PRO A 6 -3.08 -28.52 -5.27
N ALA A 7 -3.00 -28.33 -3.95
CA ALA A 7 -3.26 -27.04 -3.35
C ALA A 7 -2.24 -26.06 -3.93
N ILE A 8 -2.66 -25.29 -4.95
CA ILE A 8 -1.83 -24.22 -5.53
C ILE A 8 -1.83 -23.09 -4.51
N GLY A 9 -0.95 -23.20 -3.51
CA GLY A 9 -0.82 -22.24 -2.43
C GLY A 9 -0.25 -20.93 -2.94
N GLY A 10 -1.09 -19.92 -3.18
CA GLY A 10 -0.64 -18.56 -3.45
C GLY A 10 0.19 -18.00 -2.30
N VAL A 11 1.17 -17.14 -2.62
CA VAL A 11 2.00 -16.47 -1.60
C VAL A 11 1.14 -15.50 -0.80
N LYS A 12 0.92 -15.83 0.48
CA LYS A 12 0.30 -14.90 1.42
C LYS A 12 1.30 -13.81 1.80
N ALA A 13 0.90 -12.55 1.66
CA ALA A 13 1.69 -11.42 2.11
C ALA A 13 1.92 -11.48 3.64
N SER A 14 3.17 -11.35 4.06
CA SER A 14 3.54 -11.32 5.48
C SER A 14 3.50 -9.89 6.02
N TRP A 15 2.35 -9.50 6.57
CA TRP A 15 2.11 -8.17 7.12
C TRP A 15 2.75 -7.97 8.49
N SER A 16 3.55 -6.92 8.64
CA SER A 16 4.15 -6.53 9.93
C SER A 16 3.51 -5.26 10.48
N PRO A 17 3.33 -5.08 11.79
CA PRO A 17 2.93 -3.79 12.36
C PRO A 17 3.90 -2.68 11.94
N LEU A 18 3.38 -1.50 11.57
CA LEU A 18 4.22 -0.34 11.23
C LEU A 18 5.14 0.06 12.39
N SER A 19 4.64 -0.01 13.63
CA SER A 19 5.42 0.30 14.84
C SER A 19 6.57 -0.67 15.12
N SER A 20 6.59 -1.85 14.50
CA SER A 20 7.67 -2.83 14.60
C SER A 20 8.34 -3.07 13.25
N TRP A 21 8.26 -2.12 12.33
CA TRP A 21 8.89 -2.23 11.02
C TRP A 21 10.42 -2.24 11.18
N PRO A 22 11.14 -3.24 10.63
CA PRO A 22 12.55 -3.43 10.93
C PRO A 22 13.49 -2.43 10.23
N SER A 23 13.01 -1.74 9.19
CA SER A 23 13.80 -0.76 8.44
C SER A 23 13.49 0.65 8.91
N THR A 24 14.51 1.51 8.97
CA THR A 24 14.33 2.95 9.19
C THR A 24 13.90 3.68 7.91
N LEU A 25 13.93 2.99 6.77
CA LEU A 25 13.62 3.52 5.44
C LEU A 25 12.39 2.83 4.84
N ILE A 26 11.51 3.63 4.25
CA ILE A 26 10.31 3.19 3.53
C ILE A 26 10.46 3.59 2.06
N TYR A 27 10.46 2.61 1.16
CA TYR A 27 10.69 2.83 -0.27
C TYR A 27 9.37 2.92 -1.04
N ARG A 28 9.45 3.37 -2.30
CA ARG A 28 8.33 3.24 -3.25
C ARG A 28 7.88 1.78 -3.34
N GLY A 29 6.58 1.57 -3.49
CA GLY A 29 5.97 0.24 -3.53
C GLY A 29 5.55 -0.30 -2.16
N THR A 30 6.10 0.25 -1.05
CA THR A 30 5.67 -0.14 0.30
C THR A 30 4.19 0.13 0.49
N VAL A 31 3.48 -0.89 0.99
CA VAL A 31 2.02 -0.87 1.16
C VAL A 31 1.68 -0.87 2.64
N PHE A 32 0.73 -0.02 3.00
CA PHE A 32 0.21 0.20 4.34
C PHE A 32 -1.25 -0.21 4.37
N ARG A 33 -1.58 -1.23 5.15
CA ARG A 33 -2.94 -1.70 5.39
C ARG A 33 -3.49 -1.11 6.67
N CYS A 34 -4.51 -0.29 6.54
CA CYS A 34 -5.26 0.28 7.65
C CYS A 34 -6.40 -0.67 8.03
N LEU A 35 -6.35 -1.28 9.22
CA LEU A 35 -7.35 -2.26 9.67
C LEU A 35 -8.60 -1.66 10.33
N LYS A 36 -8.57 -0.34 10.55
CA LYS A 36 -9.68 0.44 11.11
C LYS A 36 -9.93 1.65 10.24
N ALA A 37 -10.14 1.42 8.96
CA ALA A 37 -10.53 2.50 8.06
C ALA A 37 -12.02 2.82 8.24
N VAL A 38 -12.36 4.07 7.97
CA VAL A 38 -13.70 4.63 8.12
C VAL A 38 -14.09 5.33 6.82
N TRP A 39 -15.38 5.67 6.71
CA TRP A 39 -15.93 6.38 5.56
C TRP A 39 -15.04 7.58 5.15
N PRO A 40 -14.68 7.75 3.87
CA PRO A 40 -15.28 7.12 2.68
C PRO A 40 -14.68 5.77 2.27
N TYR A 41 -13.83 5.17 3.09
CA TYR A 41 -13.25 3.86 2.84
C TYR A 41 -14.09 2.73 3.46
N GLU A 42 -13.81 1.50 3.03
CA GLU A 42 -14.27 0.28 3.67
C GLU A 42 -13.57 0.06 5.02
N ASN A 43 -13.91 -1.01 5.75
CA ASN A 43 -13.30 -1.32 7.06
C ASN A 43 -11.78 -1.52 6.99
N VAL A 44 -11.27 -1.90 5.81
CA VAL A 44 -9.85 -2.09 5.52
C VAL A 44 -9.53 -1.40 4.21
N VAL A 45 -8.50 -0.55 4.21
CA VAL A 45 -7.97 0.08 2.99
C VAL A 45 -6.46 -0.03 2.98
N ASP A 46 -5.91 -0.20 1.78
CA ASP A 46 -4.48 -0.20 1.55
C ASP A 46 -4.06 1.11 0.89
N PHE A 47 -2.92 1.64 1.34
CA PHE A 47 -2.23 2.76 0.72
C PHE A 47 -0.85 2.32 0.25
N MET A 48 -0.34 2.88 -0.84
CA MET A 48 0.99 2.57 -1.36
C MET A 48 1.82 3.84 -1.56
N VAL A 49 3.10 3.75 -1.22
CA VAL A 49 4.08 4.81 -1.50
C VAL A 49 4.43 4.80 -2.97
N VAL A 50 4.30 5.94 -3.64
CA VAL A 50 4.68 6.14 -5.04
C VAL A 50 5.66 7.29 -5.16
N VAL A 51 6.41 7.29 -6.26
CA VAL A 51 7.21 8.46 -6.66
C VAL A 51 6.24 9.50 -7.21
N ASP A 52 6.30 10.72 -6.68
CA ASP A 52 5.59 11.88 -7.20
C ASP A 52 6.56 13.07 -7.23
N HIS A 53 6.95 13.50 -8.43
CA HIS A 53 7.89 14.59 -8.61
C HIS A 53 7.33 15.96 -8.21
N GLU A 54 6.00 16.08 -8.13
CA GLU A 54 5.31 17.28 -7.66
C GLU A 54 5.14 17.29 -6.13
N SER A 55 5.50 16.20 -5.45
CA SER A 55 5.51 16.15 -3.99
C SER A 55 6.79 16.79 -3.44
N PRO A 56 6.72 17.64 -2.38
CA PRO A 56 7.90 18.26 -1.78
C PRO A 56 9.01 17.27 -1.37
N CYS A 57 8.63 16.08 -0.92
CA CYS A 57 9.60 15.03 -0.55
C CYS A 57 9.96 14.08 -1.70
N GLY A 58 9.31 14.23 -2.87
CA GLY A 58 9.42 13.32 -4.02
C GLY A 58 8.57 12.05 -3.93
N PHE A 59 7.69 11.94 -2.93
CA PHE A 59 6.82 10.78 -2.71
C PHE A 59 5.39 11.18 -2.34
N ALA A 60 4.43 10.34 -2.72
CA ALA A 60 3.04 10.45 -2.31
C ALA A 60 2.52 9.10 -1.85
N PHE A 61 1.39 9.11 -1.13
CA PHE A 61 0.58 7.92 -0.91
C PHE A 61 -0.56 7.91 -1.92
N ILE A 62 -0.82 6.74 -2.51
CA ILE A 62 -2.04 6.47 -3.28
C ILE A 62 -2.91 5.48 -2.53
N VAL A 63 -4.22 5.55 -2.76
CA VAL A 63 -5.16 4.52 -2.34
C VAL A 63 -5.11 3.37 -3.34
N THR A 64 -4.90 2.14 -2.89
CA THR A 64 -4.74 0.98 -3.79
C THR A 64 -5.94 0.03 -3.80
N THR A 65 -6.80 0.07 -2.79
CA THR A 65 -7.98 -0.80 -2.69
C THR A 65 -9.26 -0.02 -2.47
N GLY A 66 -10.39 -0.65 -2.78
CA GLY A 66 -11.71 -0.13 -2.45
C GLY A 66 -12.19 1.02 -3.34
N TYR A 67 -13.24 1.69 -2.89
CA TYR A 67 -13.97 2.72 -3.65
C TYR A 67 -13.10 3.90 -4.09
N LYS A 68 -12.07 4.25 -3.31
CA LYS A 68 -11.16 5.39 -3.56
C LYS A 68 -9.87 4.99 -4.29
N ALA A 69 -9.74 3.74 -4.73
CA ALA A 69 -8.54 3.27 -5.41
C ALA A 69 -8.14 4.16 -6.60
N GLY A 70 -6.84 4.40 -6.76
CA GLY A 70 -6.26 5.24 -7.81
C GLY A 70 -6.16 6.74 -7.45
N HIS A 71 -6.70 7.16 -6.30
CA HIS A 71 -6.55 8.55 -5.83
C HIS A 71 -5.21 8.75 -5.12
N ILE A 72 -4.61 9.94 -5.29
CA ILE A 72 -3.56 10.42 -4.38
C ILE A 72 -4.22 10.73 -3.03
N LEU A 73 -3.76 10.05 -1.99
CA LEU A 73 -4.16 10.30 -0.60
C LEU A 73 -3.50 11.58 -0.10
N VAL A 74 -2.17 11.64 -0.16
CA VAL A 74 -1.39 12.78 0.36
C VAL A 74 -0.04 12.89 -0.34
N LYS A 75 0.40 14.13 -0.56
CA LYS A 75 1.78 14.49 -0.92
C LYS A 75 2.49 14.98 0.35
N LEU A 76 3.58 14.34 0.72
CA LEU A 76 4.23 14.58 2.00
C LEU A 76 5.22 15.76 1.96
N PRO A 77 5.40 16.48 3.08
CA PRO A 77 6.36 17.58 3.18
C PRO A 77 7.80 17.07 3.11
N VAL A 78 8.75 17.97 2.81
CA VAL A 78 10.18 17.63 2.66
C VAL A 78 10.75 16.85 3.85
N ASP A 79 10.30 17.16 5.06
CA ASP A 79 10.75 16.53 6.31
C ASP A 79 10.44 15.02 6.39
N ALA A 80 9.46 14.54 5.61
CA ALA A 80 9.14 13.12 5.54
C ALA A 80 10.23 12.29 4.85
N ARG A 81 11.09 12.93 4.05
CA ARG A 81 12.17 12.25 3.34
C ARG A 81 13.28 11.88 4.30
N ALA A 82 13.75 10.64 4.20
CA ALA A 82 14.93 10.22 4.95
C ALA A 82 16.20 10.95 4.44
N PRO A 83 17.09 11.42 5.34
CA PRO A 83 18.36 12.00 4.95
C PRO A 83 19.18 11.00 4.13
N ASN A 84 19.83 11.48 3.05
CA ASN A 84 20.75 10.70 2.21
C ASN A 84 20.14 9.45 1.54
N ALA A 85 18.81 9.37 1.42
CA ALA A 85 18.13 8.27 0.73
C ALA A 85 17.00 8.77 -0.19
N GLN A 86 16.69 7.98 -1.20
CA GLN A 86 15.46 8.12 -1.98
C GLN A 86 14.37 7.24 -1.34
N ALA A 87 14.01 7.58 -0.11
CA ALA A 87 13.05 6.88 0.74
C ALA A 87 12.41 7.84 1.75
N LEU A 88 11.29 7.43 2.34
CA LEU A 88 10.67 8.08 3.48
C LEU A 88 11.32 7.61 4.79
N SER A 89 11.34 8.48 5.80
CA SER A 89 11.78 8.12 7.16
C SER A 89 10.66 7.38 7.89
N THR A 90 10.95 6.17 8.38
CA THR A 90 9.97 5.36 9.14
C THR A 90 9.54 6.06 10.42
N ASP A 91 10.50 6.62 11.15
CA ASP A 91 10.23 7.34 12.40
C ASP A 91 9.35 8.56 12.16
N TRP A 92 9.61 9.30 11.06
CA TRP A 92 8.78 10.44 10.69
C TRP A 92 7.36 9.99 10.39
N ILE A 93 7.19 8.93 9.58
CA ILE A 93 5.87 8.40 9.22
C ILE A 93 5.09 7.97 10.46
N ILE A 94 5.71 7.27 11.40
CA ILE A 94 5.07 6.86 12.65
C ILE A 94 4.65 8.09 13.47
N ALA A 95 5.56 9.04 13.67
CA ALA A 95 5.31 10.22 14.50
C ALA A 95 4.24 11.17 13.90
N ASN A 96 4.11 11.17 12.57
CA ASN A 96 3.27 12.11 11.83
C ASN A 96 2.01 11.46 11.23
N TRP A 97 1.80 10.16 11.46
CA TRP A 97 0.73 9.39 10.84
C TRP A 97 -0.65 10.05 10.99
N ALA A 98 -1.04 10.36 12.22
CA ALA A 98 -2.37 10.92 12.50
C ALA A 98 -2.56 12.33 11.94
N TYR A 99 -1.49 13.11 11.80
CA TYR A 99 -1.60 14.48 11.32
C TYR A 99 -1.58 14.57 9.79
N TRP A 100 -0.68 13.81 9.15
CA TRP A 100 -0.42 13.94 7.71
C TRP A 100 -1.11 12.88 6.86
N ILE A 101 -1.31 11.66 7.37
CA ILE A 101 -1.68 10.51 6.54
C ILE A 101 -3.13 10.13 6.77
N TYR A 102 -3.47 9.68 7.99
CA TYR A 102 -4.83 9.22 8.28
C TYR A 102 -5.17 9.30 9.78
N PRO A 103 -5.77 10.41 10.26
CA PRO A 103 -6.09 10.59 11.69
C PRO A 103 -7.05 9.55 12.25
N GLU A 104 -7.99 9.08 11.44
CA GLU A 104 -9.06 8.18 11.88
C GLU A 104 -8.58 6.74 12.08
N CYS A 105 -7.43 6.37 11.50
CA CYS A 105 -6.82 5.06 11.71
C CYS A 105 -5.58 5.19 12.61
N PRO A 106 -5.61 4.68 13.86
CA PRO A 106 -4.44 4.70 14.73
C PRO A 106 -3.26 3.95 14.12
N VAL A 107 -2.05 4.45 14.32
CA VAL A 107 -0.82 3.88 13.73
C VAL A 107 -0.59 2.42 14.15
N GLU A 108 -1.08 2.02 15.33
CA GLU A 108 -1.01 0.65 15.85
C GLU A 108 -1.92 -0.32 15.08
N CYS A 109 -2.91 0.21 14.35
CA CYS A 109 -3.81 -0.55 13.49
C CYS A 109 -3.30 -0.62 12.04
N VAL A 110 -2.09 -0.12 11.78
CA VAL A 110 -1.47 -0.11 10.46
C VAL A 110 -0.48 -1.25 10.34
N ARG A 111 -0.61 -2.01 9.25
CA ARG A 111 0.36 -3.05 8.88
C ARG A 111 1.06 -2.71 7.58
N VAL A 112 2.27 -3.21 7.40
CA VAL A 112 3.16 -2.88 6.29
C VAL A 112 3.70 -4.13 5.62
N ILE A 113 3.87 -4.05 4.30
CA ILE A 113 4.65 -4.96 3.46
C ILE A 113 5.51 -4.15 2.49
N GLU A 114 6.64 -4.72 2.05
CA GLU A 114 7.56 -4.03 1.12
C GLU A 114 6.93 -3.71 -0.23
N ASN A 115 6.09 -4.63 -0.73
CA ASN A 115 5.29 -4.50 -1.93
C ASN A 115 4.20 -5.56 -1.93
N TYR A 116 3.16 -5.39 -2.74
CA TYR A 116 2.26 -6.50 -3.02
C TYR A 116 3.05 -7.66 -3.65
N PRO A 117 2.79 -8.91 -3.22
CA PRO A 117 3.38 -10.07 -3.88
C PRO A 117 2.93 -10.08 -5.35
N SER A 118 3.85 -10.36 -6.27
CA SER A 118 3.56 -10.41 -7.71
C SER A 118 2.58 -11.52 -8.10
N GLU A 119 2.42 -12.52 -7.23
CA GLU A 119 1.53 -13.66 -7.42
C GLU A 119 0.12 -13.38 -6.86
N VAL A 120 -0.46 -12.24 -7.22
CA VAL A 120 -1.89 -11.99 -6.97
C VAL A 120 -2.70 -12.97 -7.82
N GLN A 121 -3.23 -14.01 -7.19
CA GLN A 121 -4.30 -14.82 -7.77
C GLN A 121 -5.56 -13.95 -7.75
N ILE A 122 -5.99 -13.43 -8.90
CA ILE A 122 -7.34 -12.89 -9.01
C ILE A 122 -8.28 -14.10 -9.10
N GLU A 123 -8.71 -14.61 -7.95
CA GLU A 123 -9.83 -15.57 -7.93
C GLU A 123 -11.05 -14.87 -8.56
N ASP A 124 -11.64 -15.52 -9.57
CA ASP A 124 -12.80 -15.10 -10.38
C ASP A 124 -12.66 -13.98 -11.42
N ALA A 125 -11.45 -13.60 -11.86
CA ALA A 125 -11.34 -12.95 -13.16
C ALA A 125 -11.28 -14.00 -14.27
N ALA A 126 -12.44 -14.36 -14.83
CA ALA A 126 -12.46 -14.92 -16.19
C ALA A 126 -11.57 -14.05 -17.07
N LEU A 127 -10.68 -14.67 -17.88
CA LEU A 127 -9.86 -13.99 -18.88
C LEU A 127 -10.72 -12.92 -19.56
N SER A 128 -10.52 -11.65 -19.20
CA SER A 128 -11.25 -10.59 -19.88
C SER A 128 -10.70 -10.61 -21.29
N ALA A 129 -11.56 -10.95 -22.27
CA ALA A 129 -11.22 -10.79 -23.67
C ALA A 129 -10.56 -9.41 -23.82
N PRO A 130 -9.39 -9.31 -24.48
CA PRO A 130 -8.69 -8.04 -24.61
C PRO A 130 -9.71 -7.02 -25.12
N ARG A 131 -9.87 -5.91 -24.39
CA ARG A 131 -10.72 -4.79 -24.83
C ARG A 131 -10.29 -4.49 -26.25
N GLY A 132 -11.17 -4.81 -27.19
CA GLY A 132 -10.91 -4.67 -28.61
C GLY A 132 -10.47 -3.24 -28.88
N LEU A 133 -9.16 -3.05 -29.04
CA LEU A 133 -8.62 -1.88 -29.69
C LEU A 133 -9.01 -2.04 -31.16
N GLN A 134 -10.24 -1.66 -31.50
CA GLN A 134 -10.58 -1.37 -32.88
C GLN A 134 -9.80 -0.10 -33.23
N MET A 135 -8.62 -0.29 -33.81
CA MET A 135 -7.98 0.77 -34.58
C MET A 135 -8.92 1.06 -35.75
N LYS A 136 -9.44 2.29 -35.79
CA LYS A 136 -9.97 2.87 -37.03
C LYS A 136 -8.81 3.14 -37.99
#